data_AF-A0A8T4NYV5-F1
#
_entry.id   AF-A0A8T4NYV5-F1
#
_cell.length_a   1.000
_cell.length_b   1.000
_cell.length_c   1.000
_cell.angle_alpha   90.00
_cell.angle_beta   90.00
_cell.angle_gamma   90.00
#
_symmetry.space_group_name_H-M   'P 1'
#
loop_
_entity.id
_entity.type
_entity.pdbx_description
1 polymer ?
#
loop_
_entity_poly.entity_id
_entity_poly.type
_entity_poly.pdbx_seq_one_letter_code
_entity_poly.pdbx_strand_id
1 'polypeptide(L)'
;MDIAAKNINDLEISNVVFKNKDVYKGISEKNLDAIILDLPEPWKALKHAARPLKNGGFLVAYLPTIIQVIEFVENTRKNKNFIFIKTIELIERPWFVDGRKVRPMSNIIGHTAFMTFVRKV
;
A
#
# COMPACT_ATOMS: atom_id res chain seq x y z
N MET A 1 0.83 18.88 4.41
CA MET A 1 1.78 18.43 3.37
C MET A 1 3.22 18.71 3.74
N ASP A 2 3.41 19.68 4.62
CA ASP A 2 4.70 20.34 4.83
C ASP A 2 5.74 19.41 5.46
N ILE A 3 5.31 18.46 6.32
CA ILE A 3 6.22 17.49 6.94
C ILE A 3 6.79 16.50 5.92
N ALA A 4 5.94 15.92 5.07
CA ALA A 4 6.40 14.94 4.08
C ALA A 4 7.32 15.57 3.02
N ALA A 5 6.98 16.77 2.56
CA ALA A 5 7.83 17.53 1.64
C ALA A 5 9.15 17.93 2.29
N LYS A 6 9.13 18.36 3.55
CA LYS A 6 10.35 18.66 4.32
C LYS A 6 11.25 17.43 4.42
N ASN A 7 10.71 16.26 4.81
CA ASN A 7 11.50 15.04 4.93
C ASN A 7 12.15 14.62 3.61
N ILE A 8 11.44 14.78 2.49
CA ILE A 8 11.99 14.50 1.15
C ILE A 8 13.13 15.46 0.79
N ASN A 9 13.01 16.75 1.15
CA ASN A 9 14.08 17.73 0.95
C ASN A 9 15.30 17.42 1.84
N ASP A 10 15.08 17.08 3.11
CA ASP A 10 16.14 16.73 4.07
C ASP A 10 16.89 15.45 3.64
N LEU A 11 16.23 14.55 2.90
CA LEU A 11 16.82 13.34 2.32
C LEU A 11 17.40 13.54 0.90
N GLU A 12 17.35 14.75 0.35
CA GLU A 12 17.84 15.11 -0.99
C GLU A 12 17.22 14.27 -2.13
N ILE A 13 15.96 13.84 -1.97
CA ILE A 13 15.24 13.03 -2.97
C ILE A 13 14.51 13.96 -3.96
N SER A 14 14.87 13.90 -5.24
CA SER A 14 14.35 14.84 -6.26
C SER A 14 13.22 14.29 -7.16
N ASN A 15 12.96 12.98 -7.14
CA ASN A 15 12.02 12.30 -8.02
C ASN A 15 10.62 12.09 -7.40
N VAL A 16 10.16 13.03 -6.56
CA VAL A 16 8.87 12.96 -5.86
C VAL A 16 8.03 14.18 -6.18
N VAL A 17 6.77 13.95 -6.56
CA VAL A 17 5.79 15.02 -6.82
C VAL A 17 4.63 14.89 -5.86
N PHE A 18 4.44 15.89 -4.99
CA PHE A 18 3.32 15.95 -4.05
C PHE A 18 2.08 16.59 -4.69
N LYS A 19 0.89 16.04 -4.43
CA LYS A 19 -0.38 16.59 -4.91
C LYS A 19 -1.43 16.58 -3.82
N ASN A 20 -1.93 17.77 -3.44
CA ASN A 20 -3.03 17.91 -2.48
C ASN A 20 -4.37 17.66 -3.15
N LYS A 21 -4.71 16.39 -3.31
CA LYS A 21 -5.94 15.94 -3.96
C LYS A 21 -6.53 14.74 -3.23
N ASP A 22 -7.86 14.64 -3.33
CA ASP A 22 -8.63 13.52 -2.82
C ASP A 22 -8.70 12.40 -3.87
N VAL A 23 -8.03 11.28 -3.57
CA VAL A 23 -7.97 10.10 -4.44
C VAL A 23 -9.34 9.42 -4.63
N TYR A 24 -10.29 9.64 -3.71
CA TYR A 24 -11.67 9.16 -3.87
C TYR A 24 -12.48 9.98 -4.89
N LYS A 25 -11.97 11.14 -5.33
CA LYS A 25 -12.59 11.96 -6.38
C LYS A 25 -11.93 11.76 -7.74
N GLY A 26 -10.69 11.29 -7.77
CA GLY A 26 -9.98 11.02 -9.02
C GLY A 26 -8.46 11.09 -8.88
N ILE A 27 -7.78 10.50 -9.86
CA ILE A 27 -6.32 10.50 -10.00
C ILE A 27 -6.02 11.06 -11.40
N SER A 28 -5.24 12.14 -11.47
CA SER A 28 -5.02 12.89 -12.72
C SER A 28 -3.95 12.27 -13.61
N GLU A 29 -3.13 11.40 -13.03
CA GLU A 29 -2.00 10.76 -13.65
C GLU A 29 -2.46 9.74 -14.69
N LYS A 30 -1.54 9.30 -15.53
CA LYS A 30 -1.78 8.28 -16.56
C LYS A 30 -0.57 7.39 -16.66
N ASN A 31 -0.76 6.18 -17.15
CA ASN A 31 0.31 5.23 -17.41
C ASN A 31 1.17 4.94 -16.16
N LEU A 32 0.54 4.83 -15.00
CA LEU A 32 1.21 4.38 -13.78
C LEU A 32 1.51 2.88 -13.89
N ASP A 33 2.69 2.47 -13.44
CA ASP A 33 3.08 1.05 -13.38
C ASP A 33 2.50 0.35 -12.14
N ALA A 34 2.40 1.09 -11.03
CA ALA A 34 1.83 0.62 -9.78
C ALA A 34 1.11 1.74 -9.02
N ILE A 35 0.15 1.34 -8.16
CA ILE A 35 -0.51 2.21 -7.19
C ILE A 35 -0.44 1.52 -5.82
N ILE A 36 -0.06 2.28 -4.79
CA ILE A 36 -0.06 1.81 -3.40
C ILE A 36 -1.03 2.71 -2.63
N LEU A 37 -2.00 2.09 -1.95
CA LEU A 37 -3.01 2.77 -1.15
C LEU A 37 -2.79 2.44 0.32
N ASP A 38 -2.47 3.47 1.10
CA ASP A 38 -2.50 3.46 2.56
C ASP A 38 -3.57 4.46 3.00
N LEU A 39 -4.81 3.96 3.11
CA LEU A 39 -6.01 4.76 3.31
C LEU A 39 -6.97 4.03 4.27
N PRO A 40 -7.87 4.74 4.96
CA PRO A 40 -8.90 4.10 5.78
C PRO A 40 -9.86 3.21 4.98
N GLU A 41 -10.22 3.61 3.75
CA GLU A 41 -11.24 2.96 2.92
C GLU A 41 -10.79 2.81 1.45
N PRO A 42 -9.71 2.05 1.17
CA PRO A 42 -9.09 2.01 -0.16
C PRO A 42 -10.01 1.43 -1.25
N TRP A 43 -11.05 0.66 -0.88
CA TRP A 43 -12.05 0.14 -1.81
C TRP A 43 -12.80 1.26 -2.55
N LYS A 44 -13.01 2.43 -1.93
CA LYS A 44 -13.64 3.59 -2.57
C LYS A 44 -12.79 4.17 -3.72
N ALA A 45 -11.47 3.97 -3.68
CA ALA A 45 -10.54 4.47 -4.70
C ALA A 45 -10.41 3.53 -5.92
N LEU A 46 -10.89 2.28 -5.86
CA LEU A 46 -10.73 1.29 -6.94
C LEU A 46 -11.20 1.82 -8.30
N LYS A 47 -12.39 2.45 -8.35
CA LYS A 47 -12.93 3.03 -9.59
C LYS A 47 -12.00 4.10 -10.19
N HIS A 48 -11.43 4.95 -9.33
CA HIS A 48 -10.59 6.06 -9.74
C HIS A 48 -9.16 5.62 -10.08
N ALA A 49 -8.70 4.51 -9.49
CA ALA A 49 -7.37 3.94 -9.72
C ALA A 49 -7.27 3.08 -11.00
N ALA A 50 -8.39 2.59 -11.53
CA ALA A 50 -8.39 1.79 -12.76
C ALA A 50 -7.89 2.58 -14.00
N ARG A 51 -8.35 3.82 -14.18
CA ARG A 51 -7.99 4.65 -15.35
C ARG A 51 -6.49 4.97 -15.44
N PRO A 52 -5.81 5.47 -14.39
CA PRO A 52 -4.41 5.87 -14.47
C PRO A 52 -3.42 4.70 -14.56
N LEU A 53 -3.79 3.52 -14.06
CA LEU A 53 -2.93 2.33 -14.01
C LEU A 53 -2.84 1.64 -15.38
N LYS A 54 -1.66 1.20 -15.79
CA LYS A 54 -1.48 0.40 -17.02
C LYS A 54 -2.19 -0.96 -16.91
N ASN A 55 -2.65 -1.52 -18.02
CA ASN A 55 -3.14 -2.91 -18.03
C ASN A 55 -2.01 -3.85 -17.57
N GLY A 56 -2.34 -4.78 -16.69
CA GLY A 56 -1.35 -5.64 -16.03
C GLY A 56 -0.57 -4.97 -14.90
N GLY A 57 -0.79 -3.68 -14.62
CA GLY A 57 -0.19 -2.97 -13.49
C GLY A 57 -0.76 -3.43 -12.14
N PHE A 58 0.01 -3.22 -11.07
CA PHE A 58 -0.38 -3.61 -9.71
C PHE A 58 -1.04 -2.47 -8.95
N LEU A 59 -2.08 -2.81 -8.20
CA LEU A 59 -2.57 -1.97 -7.11
C LEU A 59 -2.43 -2.76 -5.81
N VAL A 60 -1.86 -2.12 -4.79
CA VAL A 60 -1.62 -2.73 -3.47
C VAL A 60 -2.32 -1.89 -2.41
N ALA A 61 -3.12 -2.52 -1.56
CA ALA A 61 -3.70 -1.88 -0.39
C ALA A 61 -2.99 -2.34 0.88
N TYR A 62 -2.55 -1.38 1.69
CA TYR A 62 -1.99 -1.57 3.03
C TYR A 62 -3.11 -1.41 4.05
N LEU A 63 -3.39 -2.45 4.84
CA LEU A 63 -4.63 -2.58 5.61
C LEU A 63 -4.36 -3.06 7.04
N PRO A 64 -4.64 -2.25 8.08
CA PRO A 64 -4.31 -2.61 9.46
C PRO A 64 -5.25 -3.66 10.09
N THR A 65 -6.39 -3.96 9.47
CA THR A 65 -7.36 -4.92 10.03
C THR A 65 -7.82 -5.95 9.00
N ILE A 66 -8.12 -7.15 9.48
CA ILE A 66 -8.66 -8.22 8.64
C ILE A 66 -10.04 -7.89 8.07
N ILE A 67 -10.84 -7.06 8.76
CA ILE A 67 -12.15 -6.60 8.27
C ILE A 67 -11.96 -5.71 7.04
N GLN A 68 -10.98 -4.81 7.05
CA GLN A 68 -10.67 -4.00 5.86
C GLN A 68 -10.16 -4.85 4.70
N VAL A 69 -9.41 -5.94 4.97
CA VAL A 69 -9.01 -6.91 3.93
C VAL A 69 -10.23 -7.51 3.27
N ILE A 70 -11.19 -8.02 4.06
CA ILE A 70 -12.43 -8.60 3.55
C ILE A 70 -13.17 -7.60 2.67
N GLU A 71 -13.39 -6.38 3.17
CA GLU A 71 -14.09 -5.33 2.44
C GLU A 71 -13.38 -4.98 1.13
N PHE A 72 -12.06 -4.85 1.15
CA PHE A 72 -11.27 -4.54 -0.04
C PHE A 72 -11.32 -5.64 -1.09
N VAL A 73 -11.19 -6.91 -0.68
CA VAL A 73 -11.25 -8.06 -1.59
C VAL A 73 -12.63 -8.21 -2.21
N GLU A 74 -13.71 -8.07 -1.43
CA GLU A 74 -15.08 -8.17 -1.93
C GLU A 74 -15.41 -7.05 -2.93
N ASN A 75 -14.99 -5.81 -2.66
CA ASN A 75 -15.15 -4.71 -3.60
C ASN A 75 -14.28 -4.90 -4.86
N THR A 76 -13.09 -5.48 -4.72
CA THR A 76 -12.26 -5.84 -5.87
C THR A 76 -12.96 -6.87 -6.75
N ARG A 77 -13.54 -7.93 -6.17
CA ARG A 77 -14.27 -8.98 -6.91
C ARG A 77 -15.48 -8.44 -7.67
N LYS A 78 -16.14 -7.40 -7.16
CA LYS A 78 -17.25 -6.71 -7.83
C LYS A 78 -16.78 -5.74 -8.93
N ASN A 79 -15.49 -5.41 -8.98
CA ASN A 79 -14.92 -4.47 -9.93
C ASN A 79 -14.34 -5.19 -11.16
N LYS A 80 -14.89 -4.92 -12.34
CA LYS A 80 -14.47 -5.57 -13.60
C LYS A 80 -13.06 -5.21 -14.07
N ASN A 81 -12.45 -4.16 -13.53
CA ASN A 81 -11.12 -3.70 -13.95
C ASN A 81 -9.97 -4.35 -13.18
N PHE A 82 -10.26 -5.10 -12.11
CA PHE A 82 -9.23 -5.68 -11.25
C PHE A 82 -9.48 -7.15 -10.97
N ILE A 83 -8.39 -7.89 -10.85
CA ILE A 83 -8.38 -9.26 -10.35
C ILE A 83 -7.62 -9.31 -9.01
N PHE A 84 -8.19 -10.00 -8.04
CA PHE A 84 -7.50 -10.30 -6.79
C PHE A 84 -6.37 -11.29 -7.04
N ILE A 85 -5.18 -11.03 -6.48
CA ILE A 85 -4.01 -11.90 -6.62
C ILE A 85 -3.72 -12.63 -5.31
N LYS A 86 -3.49 -11.89 -4.22
CA LYS A 86 -3.17 -12.45 -2.90
C LYS A 86 -3.26 -11.40 -1.80
N THR A 87 -3.38 -11.85 -0.55
CA THR A 87 -3.13 -11.06 0.64
C THR A 87 -2.04 -11.72 1.46
N ILE A 88 -1.12 -10.92 2.01
CA ILE A 88 -0.09 -11.38 2.93
C ILE A 88 -0.10 -10.51 4.19
N GLU A 89 0.44 -11.05 5.27
CA GLU A 89 0.81 -10.33 6.48
C GLU A 89 2.33 -10.50 6.66
N LEU A 90 3.03 -9.42 7.00
CA LEU A 90 4.46 -9.47 7.28
C LEU A 90 4.69 -9.35 8.79
N ILE A 91 5.33 -10.35 9.36
CA ILE A 91 5.76 -10.37 10.75
C ILE A 91 7.28 -10.20 10.77
N GLU A 92 7.75 -9.06 11.28
CA GLU A 92 9.18 -8.83 11.48
C GLU A 92 9.63 -9.51 12.78
N ARG A 93 10.62 -10.39 12.68
CA ARG A 93 11.24 -11.05 13.84
C ARG A 93 12.68 -10.58 14.00
N PRO A 94 12.93 -9.55 14.81
CA PRO A 94 14.28 -9.03 14.98
C PRO A 94 15.16 -9.97 15.80
N TRP A 95 16.44 -10.03 15.44
CA TRP A 95 17.47 -10.79 16.15
C TRP A 95 18.47 -9.83 16.78
N PHE A 96 18.82 -10.12 18.03
CA PHE A 96 19.96 -9.50 18.70
C PHE A 96 21.23 -10.23 18.29
N VAL A 97 22.21 -9.49 17.78
CA VAL A 97 23.50 -10.02 17.34
C VAL A 97 24.60 -9.16 17.94
N ASP A 98 25.28 -9.69 18.96
CA ASP A 98 26.45 -9.07 19.60
C ASP A 98 27.47 -10.14 20.00
N GLY A 99 28.53 -10.28 19.20
CA GLY A 99 29.54 -11.32 19.36
C GLY A 99 28.93 -12.73 19.38
N ARG A 100 29.06 -13.43 20.52
CA ARG A 100 28.49 -14.79 20.73
C ARG A 100 27.04 -14.77 21.25
N LYS A 101 26.47 -13.60 21.57
CA LYS A 101 25.09 -13.47 22.02
C LYS A 101 24.21 -13.29 20.79
N VAL A 102 23.71 -14.40 20.26
CA VAL A 102 22.82 -14.43 19.08
C VAL A 102 21.49 -15.07 19.48
N ARG A 103 20.41 -14.28 19.48
CA ARG A 103 19.07 -14.74 19.86
C ARG A 103 17.98 -13.83 19.30
N PRO A 104 16.73 -14.31 19.12
CA PRO A 104 15.61 -13.43 18.83
C PRO A 104 15.37 -12.43 19.97
N MET A 105 14.89 -11.24 19.62
CA MET A 105 14.41 -10.25 20.58
C MET A 105 13.13 -10.78 21.26
N SER A 106 12.98 -10.50 22.55
CA SER A 106 11.84 -10.99 23.35
C SER A 106 10.56 -10.20 23.11
N ASN A 107 10.68 -8.89 22.83
CA ASN A 107 9.55 -8.03 22.51
C ASN A 107 9.46 -7.87 21.00
N ILE A 108 8.34 -8.27 20.42
CA ILE A 108 8.04 -8.12 19.00
C ILE A 108 6.80 -7.25 18.81
N ILE A 109 6.77 -6.49 17.72
CA ILE A 109 5.51 -5.93 17.20
C ILE A 109 4.83 -7.08 16.46
N GLY A 110 3.80 -7.66 17.07
CA GLY A 110 3.16 -8.88 16.54
C GLY A 110 2.41 -8.68 15.22
N HIS A 111 2.04 -7.45 14.89
CA HIS A 111 1.33 -7.11 13.67
C HIS A 111 1.62 -5.67 13.27
N THR A 112 1.81 -5.41 11.97
CA THR A 112 1.80 -4.03 11.44
C THR A 112 0.59 -3.84 10.53
N ALA A 113 0.51 -4.57 9.42
CA ALA A 113 -0.63 -4.56 8.53
C ALA A 113 -0.64 -5.76 7.58
N PHE A 114 -1.77 -5.95 6.92
CA PHE A 114 -1.93 -6.79 5.75
C PHE A 114 -1.60 -5.99 4.48
N MET A 115 -1.06 -6.69 3.48
CA MET A 115 -0.87 -6.17 2.13
C MET A 115 -1.71 -7.00 1.16
N THR A 116 -2.69 -6.37 0.51
CA THR A 116 -3.54 -7.02 -0.49
C THR A 116 -3.17 -6.55 -1.89
N PHE A 117 -2.83 -7.49 -2.76
CA PHE A 117 -2.38 -7.25 -4.13
C PHE A 117 -3.48 -7.57 -5.13
N VAL A 118 -3.75 -6.63 -6.01
CA VAL A 118 -4.68 -6.78 -7.14
C VAL A 118 -4.01 -6.32 -8.42
N ARG A 119 -4.46 -6.84 -9.56
CA ARG A 119 -3.88 -6.52 -10.86
C ARG A 119 -4.94 -5.95 -11.78
N LYS A 120 -4.63 -4.89 -12.51
CA LYS A 120 -5.53 -4.35 -13.52
C LYS A 120 -5.61 -5.28 -14.73
N VAL A 121 -6.82 -5.51 -15.23
CA VAL A 121 -7.08 -6.20 -16.51
C VAL A 121 -7.42 -5.23 -17.62
#